data_AF-A0A1I4U3B2-F1
#
_entry.id   AF-A0A1I4U3B2-F1
#
_cell.length_a   1.000
_cell.length_b   1.000
_cell.length_c   1.000
_cell.angle_alpha   90.00
_cell.angle_beta   90.00
_cell.angle_gamma   90.00
#
_symmetry.space_group_name_H-M   'P 1'
#
loop_
_entity.id
_entity.type
_entity.pdbx_description
1 polymer ?
#
loop_
_entity_poly.entity_id
_entity_poly.type
_entity_poly.pdbx_seq_one_letter_code
_entity_poly.pdbx_strand_id
1 'polypeptide(L)'
;MDVGDKRNRQLEQMRKLCETRPLEYSDLDHLKKGSAMFLHKAGYSVEDIADALDLGIRDIENDLKGTGFPLDKKKISPFLDRLPANIGDVITISVPSWGNANDTSFKAKVMYCIPRGGGCGLSVILLEDVNVEIPLFGICKNGDEIVVPLEWYLR
;
A
#
# COMPACT_ATOMS: atom_id res chain seq x y z
N MET A 1 16.55 28.98 -14.18
CA MET A 1 15.86 27.74 -13.79
C MET A 1 14.50 27.78 -14.44
N ASP A 2 14.27 26.86 -15.36
CA ASP A 2 13.08 26.81 -16.21
C ASP A 2 11.84 26.34 -15.41
N VAL A 3 10.66 26.81 -15.81
CA VAL A 3 9.38 26.53 -15.12
C VAL A 3 9.01 25.05 -15.23
N GLY A 4 9.36 24.39 -16.34
CA GLY A 4 9.14 22.96 -16.55
C GLY A 4 9.92 22.05 -15.58
N ASP A 5 11.16 22.43 -15.24
CA ASP A 5 12.02 21.65 -14.34
C ASP A 5 11.52 21.70 -12.89
N LYS A 6 10.87 22.80 -12.47
CA LYS A 6 10.25 22.90 -11.15
C LYS A 6 9.02 22.00 -11.00
N ARG A 7 8.14 21.97 -12.00
CA ARG A 7 6.93 21.14 -11.97
C ARG A 7 7.26 19.65 -11.94
N ASN A 8 8.24 19.20 -12.74
CA ASN A 8 8.65 17.79 -12.75
C ASN A 8 9.17 17.34 -11.37
N ARG A 9 10.00 18.15 -10.70
CA ARG A 9 10.48 17.84 -9.35
C ARG A 9 9.36 17.78 -8.31
N GLN A 10 8.36 18.65 -8.43
CA GLN A 10 7.19 18.63 -7.57
C GLN A 10 6.39 17.33 -7.76
N LEU A 11 6.16 16.91 -9.01
CA LEU A 11 5.48 15.65 -9.31
C LEU A 11 6.25 14.43 -8.80
N GLU A 12 7.57 14.40 -8.96
CA GLU A 12 8.43 13.35 -8.41
C GLU A 12 8.36 13.30 -6.88
N GLN A 13 8.36 14.46 -6.23
CA GLN A 13 8.21 14.56 -4.78
C GLN A 13 6.84 14.04 -4.32
N MET A 14 5.76 14.39 -5.03
CA MET A 14 4.41 13.90 -4.71
C MET A 14 4.31 12.38 -4.88
N ARG A 15 4.88 11.83 -5.96
CA ARG A 15 4.93 10.37 -6.18
C ARG A 15 5.69 9.67 -5.06
N LYS A 16 6.86 10.19 -4.68
CA LYS A 16 7.65 9.66 -3.58
C LYS A 16 6.89 9.71 -2.24
N LEU A 17 6.21 10.82 -1.96
CA LEU A 17 5.38 10.96 -0.77
C LEU A 17 4.25 9.92 -0.74
N CYS A 18 3.63 9.64 -1.88
CA CYS A 18 2.64 8.56 -1.98
C CYS A 18 3.25 7.20 -1.67
N GLU A 19 4.47 6.93 -2.13
CA GLU A 19 5.17 5.66 -1.90
C GLU A 19 5.70 5.47 -0.47
N THR A 20 5.75 6.52 0.35
CA THR A 20 6.29 6.47 1.72
C THR A 20 5.33 7.00 2.79
N ARG A 21 4.03 7.10 2.47
CA ARG A 21 3.02 7.66 3.39
C ARG A 21 2.61 6.65 4.47
N PRO A 22 2.04 7.11 5.60
CA PRO A 22 1.48 6.21 6.62
C PRO A 22 0.43 5.25 6.05
N LEU A 23 0.49 3.99 6.47
CA LEU A 23 -0.38 2.93 5.95
C LEU A 23 -1.87 3.20 6.23
N GLU A 24 -2.18 3.90 7.33
CA GLU A 24 -3.52 4.34 7.71
C GLU A 24 -4.24 5.17 6.62
N TYR A 25 -3.48 5.85 5.76
CA TYR A 25 -4.04 6.58 4.63
C TYR A 25 -4.35 5.65 3.44
N SER A 26 -3.70 4.49 3.34
CA SER A 26 -4.03 3.44 2.36
C SER A 26 -5.08 2.44 2.81
N ASP A 27 -5.32 2.34 4.13
CA ASP A 27 -6.40 1.55 4.74
C ASP A 27 -7.81 2.02 4.33
N LEU A 28 -7.87 3.08 3.53
CA LEU A 28 -9.07 3.73 3.02
C LEU A 28 -9.23 3.61 1.49
N ASP A 29 -8.70 2.59 0.78
CA ASP A 29 -9.21 2.37 -0.58
C ASP A 29 -9.47 1.00 -1.23
N HIS A 30 -10.62 0.97 -1.91
CA HIS A 30 -10.98 0.06 -3.01
C HIS A 30 -10.46 0.56 -4.38
N LEU A 31 -9.95 1.81 -4.47
CA LEU A 31 -9.47 2.45 -5.70
C LEU A 31 -7.96 2.72 -5.79
N LYS A 32 -7.15 2.39 -4.77
CA LYS A 32 -5.73 2.79 -4.68
C LYS A 32 -5.48 4.31 -4.54
N LYS A 33 -6.43 5.13 -4.05
CA LYS A 33 -6.40 6.61 -4.06
C LYS A 33 -6.41 7.31 -2.69
N GLY A 34 -6.17 6.58 -1.59
CA GLY A 34 -5.85 7.16 -0.27
C GLY A 34 -4.61 8.10 -0.21
N SER A 35 -3.99 8.38 -1.35
CA SER A 35 -3.00 9.44 -1.54
C SER A 35 -3.60 10.82 -1.81
N ALA A 36 -4.78 10.92 -2.43
CA ALA A 36 -5.32 12.22 -2.86
C ALA A 36 -5.66 13.11 -1.65
N MET A 37 -6.36 12.58 -0.65
CA MET A 37 -6.62 13.29 0.61
C MET A 37 -5.33 13.65 1.35
N PHE A 38 -4.34 12.75 1.37
CA PHE A 38 -3.05 12.99 2.00
C PHE A 38 -2.28 14.15 1.32
N LEU A 39 -2.19 14.13 -0.01
CA LEU A 39 -1.56 15.19 -0.80
C LEU A 39 -2.32 16.52 -0.68
N HIS A 40 -3.66 16.47 -0.70
CA HIS A 40 -4.49 17.67 -0.55
C HIS A 40 -4.28 18.32 0.84
N LYS A 41 -4.18 17.53 1.91
CA LYS A 41 -3.83 18.03 3.25
C LYS A 41 -2.41 18.62 3.33
N ALA A 42 -1.49 18.16 2.48
CA ALA A 42 -0.16 18.74 2.34
C ALA A 42 -0.14 20.04 1.51
N GLY A 43 -1.29 20.49 0.98
CA GLY A 43 -1.45 21.75 0.26
C GLY A 43 -1.32 21.66 -1.26
N TYR A 44 -1.28 20.45 -1.83
CA TYR A 44 -1.25 20.28 -3.29
C TYR A 44 -2.63 20.52 -3.92
N SER A 45 -2.64 21.09 -5.14
CA SER A 45 -3.86 21.33 -5.91
C SER A 45 -4.45 20.02 -6.44
N VAL A 46 -5.75 20.04 -6.77
CA VAL A 46 -6.43 18.89 -7.36
C VAL A 46 -5.79 18.49 -8.70
N GLU A 47 -5.37 19.48 -9.48
CA GLU A 47 -4.70 19.32 -10.77
C GLU A 47 -3.33 18.64 -10.62
N ASP A 48 -2.50 19.12 -9.67
CA ASP A 48 -1.18 18.52 -9.42
C ASP A 48 -1.32 17.07 -8.92
N ILE A 49 -2.34 16.81 -8.09
CA ILE A 49 -2.63 15.46 -7.58
C ILE A 49 -3.08 14.53 -8.72
N ALA A 50 -3.97 15.00 -9.59
CA ALA A 50 -4.44 14.27 -10.75
C ALA A 50 -3.28 13.87 -11.67
N ASP A 51 -2.38 14.81 -11.96
CA ASP A 51 -1.18 14.57 -12.77
C ASP A 51 -0.18 13.61 -12.08
N ALA A 52 0.04 13.79 -10.77
CA ALA A 52 0.98 12.96 -10.02
C ALA A 52 0.55 11.49 -9.97
N LEU A 53 -0.77 11.25 -9.89
CA LEU A 53 -1.36 9.93 -9.76
C LEU A 53 -1.83 9.32 -11.10
N ASP A 54 -1.72 10.06 -12.21
CA ASP A 54 -2.24 9.67 -13.54
C ASP A 54 -3.74 9.36 -13.51
N LEU A 55 -4.52 10.29 -12.93
CA LEU A 55 -5.97 10.19 -12.72
C LEU A 55 -6.71 11.40 -13.29
N GLY A 56 -8.02 11.25 -13.52
CA GLY A 56 -8.86 12.38 -13.90
C GLY A 56 -9.11 13.33 -12.72
N ILE A 57 -9.11 14.65 -12.96
CA ILE A 57 -9.46 15.68 -11.97
C ILE A 57 -10.78 15.36 -11.25
N ARG A 58 -11.81 14.94 -11.99
CA ARG A 58 -13.12 14.57 -11.42
C ARG A 58 -13.03 13.42 -10.44
N ASP A 59 -12.12 12.47 -10.66
CA ASP A 59 -11.94 11.36 -9.75
C ASP A 59 -11.32 11.82 -8.43
N ILE A 60 -10.35 12.75 -8.50
CA ILE A 60 -9.75 13.37 -7.31
C ILE A 60 -10.79 14.17 -6.55
N GLU A 61 -11.62 14.97 -7.23
CA GLU A 61 -12.70 15.72 -6.57
C GLU A 61 -13.73 14.80 -5.89
N ASN A 62 -14.08 13.69 -6.52
CA ASN A 62 -15.03 12.72 -5.95
C ASN A 62 -14.42 11.99 -4.74
N ASP A 63 -13.14 11.62 -4.83
CA ASP A 63 -12.40 11.03 -3.70
C ASP A 63 -12.37 11.99 -2.50
N LEU A 64 -12.01 13.27 -2.73
CA LEU A 64 -11.97 14.30 -1.70
C LEU A 64 -13.35 14.60 -1.07
N LYS A 65 -14.44 14.38 -1.82
CA LYS A 65 -15.82 14.49 -1.32
C LYS A 65 -16.27 13.27 -0.50
N GLY A 66 -15.45 12.23 -0.42
CA GLY A 66 -15.77 11.00 0.31
C GLY A 66 -16.86 10.17 -0.36
N THR A 67 -17.07 10.34 -1.68
CA THR A 67 -18.08 9.57 -2.44
C THR A 67 -17.56 8.20 -2.90
N GLY A 68 -16.38 7.78 -2.44
CA GLY A 68 -15.86 6.41 -2.60
C GLY A 68 -16.58 5.41 -1.70
N PHE A 69 -16.35 4.12 -1.91
CA PHE A 69 -16.91 3.08 -1.05
C PHE A 69 -16.29 3.20 0.36
N PRO A 70 -17.11 3.30 1.43
CA PRO A 70 -16.59 3.43 2.78
C PRO A 70 -15.88 2.13 3.17
N LEU A 71 -14.65 2.28 3.66
CA LEU A 71 -13.92 1.13 4.15
C LEU A 71 -14.44 0.63 5.48
N ASP A 72 -14.46 -0.70 5.59
CA ASP A 72 -14.90 -1.38 6.78
C ASP A 72 -13.80 -1.31 7.84
N LYS A 73 -13.67 -0.13 8.44
CA LYS A 73 -12.68 0.17 9.48
C LYS A 73 -12.75 -0.82 10.65
N LYS A 74 -13.89 -1.48 10.86
CA LYS A 74 -14.05 -2.52 11.90
C LYS A 74 -13.17 -3.76 11.64
N LYS A 75 -12.80 -4.04 10.39
CA LYS A 75 -11.91 -5.17 10.03
C LYS A 75 -10.44 -4.85 10.25
N ILE A 76 -10.06 -3.58 10.18
CA ILE A 76 -8.67 -3.12 10.32
C ILE A 76 -8.39 -2.70 11.77
N SER A 77 -9.38 -2.14 12.47
CA SER A 77 -9.23 -1.65 13.84
C SER A 77 -8.59 -2.61 14.84
N PRO A 78 -8.83 -3.94 14.79
CA PRO A 78 -8.18 -4.89 15.71
C PRO A 78 -6.68 -5.06 15.48
N PHE A 79 -6.16 -4.51 14.38
CA PHE A 79 -4.79 -4.75 13.93
C PHE A 79 -3.98 -3.46 13.76
N LEU A 80 -4.51 -2.29 14.15
CA LEU A 80 -3.81 -1.00 14.00
C LEU A 80 -2.44 -1.01 14.68
N ASP A 81 -2.34 -1.72 15.81
CA ASP A 81 -1.12 -1.93 16.56
C ASP A 81 -0.22 -3.02 15.97
N ARG A 82 -0.54 -3.56 14.79
CA ARG A 82 0.28 -4.55 14.06
C ARG A 82 0.61 -4.10 12.65
N LEU A 83 0.02 -3.02 12.16
CA LEU A 83 0.32 -2.49 10.84
C LEU A 83 1.78 -2.02 10.75
N PRO A 84 2.44 -2.21 9.59
CA PRO A 84 3.60 -1.42 9.21
C PRO A 84 3.30 0.08 9.30
N ALA A 85 4.32 0.89 9.56
CA ALA A 85 4.13 2.32 9.74
C ALA A 85 3.75 2.98 8.41
N ASN A 86 4.47 2.63 7.34
CA ASN A 86 4.32 3.28 6.04
C ASN A 86 4.15 2.26 4.90
N ILE A 87 3.55 2.77 3.83
CA ILE A 87 3.76 2.22 2.49
C ILE A 87 5.23 2.35 2.14
N GLY A 88 5.74 1.41 1.36
CA GLY A 88 7.12 1.38 0.94
C GLY A 88 8.12 0.91 1.98
N ASP A 89 7.68 0.70 3.23
CA ASP A 89 8.48 0.03 4.24
C ASP A 89 8.87 -1.37 3.73
N VAL A 90 10.12 -1.74 3.98
CA VAL A 90 10.60 -3.11 3.75
C VAL A 90 10.36 -3.90 5.03
N ILE A 91 9.48 -4.89 4.94
CA ILE A 91 9.09 -5.73 6.08
C ILE A 91 9.56 -7.17 5.88
N THR A 92 9.64 -7.91 6.98
CA THR A 92 9.89 -9.36 6.95
C THR A 92 8.57 -10.09 7.14
N ILE A 93 8.24 -10.97 6.21
CA ILE A 93 7.09 -11.87 6.27
C ILE A 93 7.59 -13.26 6.62
N SER A 94 6.98 -13.88 7.62
CA SER A 94 7.24 -15.26 8.03
C SER A 94 6.07 -16.14 7.63
N VAL A 95 6.31 -17.07 6.69
CA VAL A 95 5.33 -18.08 6.32
C VAL A 95 5.38 -19.19 7.37
N PRO A 96 4.28 -19.46 8.10
CA PRO A 96 4.25 -20.50 9.10
C PRO A 96 4.48 -21.86 8.43
N SER A 97 5.23 -22.74 9.09
CA SER A 97 5.43 -24.10 8.60
C SER A 97 4.17 -24.98 8.80
N TRP A 98 3.65 -25.55 7.71
CA TRP A 98 2.47 -26.44 7.76
C TRP A 98 2.90 -27.88 8.08
N GLY A 99 3.63 -28.05 9.18
CA GLY A 99 4.02 -29.36 9.71
C GLY A 99 5.32 -29.96 9.17
N ASN A 100 6.10 -29.27 8.32
CA ASN A 100 7.44 -29.70 7.90
C ASN A 100 8.40 -28.51 7.79
N ALA A 101 9.44 -28.53 8.62
CA ALA A 101 10.64 -27.66 8.64
C ALA A 101 10.40 -26.14 8.85
N ASN A 102 11.42 -25.50 9.45
CA ASN A 102 11.47 -24.10 9.92
C ASN A 102 10.65 -23.10 9.12
N ASP A 103 10.04 -22.15 9.84
CA ASP A 103 9.38 -20.99 9.26
C ASP A 103 10.30 -20.31 8.22
N THR A 104 9.75 -20.06 7.03
CA THR A 104 10.48 -19.40 5.96
C THR A 104 10.17 -17.91 6.01
N SER A 105 11.21 -17.10 6.07
CA SER A 105 11.07 -15.64 6.07
C SER A 105 11.56 -15.05 4.75
N PHE A 106 10.87 -14.01 4.27
CA PHE A 106 11.29 -13.23 3.11
C PHE A 106 10.98 -11.74 3.30
N LYS A 107 11.68 -10.89 2.57
CA LYS A 107 11.50 -9.44 2.55
C LYS A 107 10.54 -9.02 1.45
N ALA A 108 9.67 -8.09 1.79
CA ALA A 108 8.75 -7.50 0.84
C ALA A 108 8.55 -6.00 1.13
N LYS A 109 8.26 -5.23 0.08
CA LYS A 109 7.89 -3.81 0.17
C LYS A 109 6.38 -3.69 0.36
N VAL A 110 5.95 -2.95 1.37
CA VAL A 110 4.51 -2.72 1.66
C VAL A 110 3.88 -1.85 0.58
N MET A 111 2.72 -2.25 0.07
CA MET A 111 1.96 -1.47 -0.92
C MET A 111 0.68 -0.88 -0.32
N TYR A 112 -0.17 -1.69 0.32
CA TYR A 112 -1.43 -1.26 0.95
C TYR A 112 -2.05 -2.39 1.82
N CYS A 113 -2.91 -2.08 2.81
CA CYS A 113 -3.75 -3.10 3.48
C CYS A 113 -5.01 -3.36 2.66
N ILE A 114 -5.43 -4.63 2.58
CA ILE A 114 -6.66 -5.06 1.92
C ILE A 114 -7.56 -5.72 2.95
N PRO A 115 -8.73 -5.17 3.26
CA PRO A 115 -9.75 -5.92 3.98
C PRO A 115 -10.30 -7.01 3.05
N ARG A 116 -10.10 -8.28 3.42
CA ARG A 116 -10.55 -9.42 2.63
C ARG A 116 -11.33 -10.38 3.54
N GLY A 117 -12.58 -10.69 3.16
CA GLY A 117 -13.43 -11.57 3.95
C GLY A 117 -13.63 -11.05 5.37
N GLY A 118 -13.24 -11.84 6.39
CA GLY A 118 -13.32 -11.50 7.81
C GLY A 118 -12.08 -10.84 8.43
N GLY A 119 -11.02 -10.52 7.67
CA GLY A 119 -9.76 -9.96 8.21
C GLY A 119 -9.11 -8.87 7.34
N CYS A 120 -7.84 -8.50 7.63
CA CYS A 120 -6.98 -7.68 6.74
C CYS A 120 -5.77 -8.49 6.29
N GLY A 121 -5.39 -8.34 5.03
CA GLY A 121 -4.09 -8.77 4.49
C GLY A 121 -3.26 -7.58 4.05
N LEU A 122 -1.95 -7.77 3.89
CA LEU A 122 -1.06 -6.78 3.30
C LEU A 122 -0.77 -7.14 1.85
N SER A 123 -1.01 -6.18 0.94
CA SER A 123 -0.44 -6.24 -0.42
C SER A 123 1.02 -5.84 -0.33
N VAL A 124 1.91 -6.68 -0.85
CA VAL A 124 3.35 -6.49 -0.79
C VAL A 124 4.01 -6.88 -2.12
N ILE A 125 5.11 -6.21 -2.46
CA ILE A 125 5.99 -6.59 -3.58
C ILE A 125 7.17 -7.37 -3.03
N LEU A 126 7.41 -8.57 -3.55
CA LEU A 126 8.53 -9.41 -3.16
C LEU A 126 9.87 -8.80 -3.59
N LEU A 127 10.85 -8.78 -2.69
CA LEU A 127 12.19 -8.26 -2.97
C LEU A 127 13.21 -9.38 -3.23
N GLU A 128 12.77 -10.63 -3.15
CA GLU A 128 13.57 -11.83 -3.36
C GLU A 128 12.67 -12.97 -3.88
N ASP A 129 13.29 -14.00 -4.46
CA ASP A 129 12.57 -15.19 -4.90
C ASP A 129 12.14 -16.02 -3.69
N VAL A 130 10.87 -16.43 -3.66
CA VAL A 130 10.30 -17.21 -2.56
C VAL A 130 10.10 -18.66 -3.02
N ASN A 131 11.01 -19.53 -2.59
CA ASN A 131 11.06 -20.94 -2.99
C ASN A 131 10.10 -21.86 -2.21
N VAL A 132 9.15 -21.27 -1.48
CA VAL A 132 8.09 -21.99 -0.76
C VAL A 132 6.74 -21.65 -1.35
N GLU A 133 5.79 -22.58 -1.24
CA GLU A 133 4.44 -22.37 -1.73
C GLU A 133 3.68 -21.41 -0.82
N ILE A 134 3.28 -20.26 -1.37
CA ILE A 134 2.39 -19.31 -0.72
C ILE A 134 0.95 -19.68 -1.10
N PRO A 135 0.05 -19.93 -0.13
CA PRO A 135 -1.36 -20.19 -0.39
C PRO A 135 -1.97 -19.18 -1.36
N LEU A 136 -2.71 -19.67 -2.36
CA LEU A 136 -3.34 -18.91 -3.46
C LEU A 136 -2.38 -18.32 -4.51
N PHE A 137 -1.07 -18.28 -4.28
CA PHE A 137 -0.09 -17.68 -5.20
C PHE A 137 0.97 -18.67 -5.72
N GLY A 138 1.16 -19.81 -5.06
CA GLY A 138 2.16 -20.79 -5.45
C GLY A 138 3.59 -20.33 -5.10
N ILE A 139 4.56 -20.72 -5.92
CA ILE A 139 5.94 -20.22 -5.84
C ILE A 139 5.99 -18.85 -6.51
N CYS A 140 6.55 -17.86 -5.83
CA CYS A 140 6.59 -16.47 -6.28
C CYS A 140 8.04 -16.00 -6.49
N LYS A 141 8.21 -15.00 -7.36
CA LYS A 141 9.51 -14.44 -7.74
C LYS A 141 9.67 -13.00 -7.27
N ASN A 142 10.91 -12.52 -7.26
CA ASN A 142 11.22 -11.12 -7.06
C ASN A 142 10.39 -10.24 -8.02
N GLY A 143 9.72 -9.23 -7.47
CA GLY A 143 8.86 -8.30 -8.18
C GLY A 143 7.39 -8.69 -8.22
N ASP A 144 7.02 -9.91 -7.82
CA ASP A 144 5.60 -10.29 -7.75
C ASP A 144 4.89 -9.51 -6.64
N GLU A 145 3.68 -9.03 -6.94
CA GLU A 145 2.76 -8.45 -5.95
C GLU A 145 1.84 -9.55 -5.43
N ILE A 146 1.87 -9.78 -4.12
CA ILE A 146 1.06 -10.80 -3.44
C ILE A 146 0.31 -10.20 -2.26
N VAL A 147 -0.71 -10.93 -1.78
CA VAL A 147 -1.45 -10.56 -0.58
C VAL A 147 -1.20 -11.59 0.50
N VAL A 148 -0.59 -11.17 1.61
CA VAL A 148 -0.30 -12.04 2.77
C VAL A 148 -1.19 -11.69 3.95
N PRO A 149 -1.55 -12.66 4.81
CA PRO A 149 -2.17 -12.37 6.10
C PRO A 149 -1.29 -11.46 6.93
N LEU A 150 -1.89 -10.46 7.61
CA LEU A 150 -1.13 -9.57 8.48
C LEU A 150 -0.46 -10.32 9.64
N GLU A 151 -1.00 -11.47 10.01
CA GLU A 151 -0.45 -12.34 11.04
C GLU A 151 0.96 -12.84 10.72
N TRP A 152 1.34 -12.86 9.44
CA TRP A 152 2.66 -13.32 8.97
C TRP A 152 3.72 -12.22 9.01
N TYR A 153 3.33 -10.96 9.20
CA TYR A 153 4.27 -9.86 9.35
C TYR A 153 5.00 -9.94 10.71
N LEU A 154 6.33 -9.97 10.64
CA LEU A 154 7.22 -9.87 11.80
C LEU A 154 7.60 -8.40 12.03
N ARG A 155 7.30 -7.89 13.23
CA ARG A 155 7.64 -6.53 13.68
C ARG A 155 9.10 -6.37 14.06
#